data_AF-A0A818Z516-F1
#
_entry.id   AF-A0A818Z516-F1
#
_cell.length_a   1.000
_cell.length_b   1.000
_cell.length_c   1.000
_cell.angle_alpha   90.00
_cell.angle_beta   90.00
_cell.angle_gamma   90.00
#
_symmetry.space_group_name_H-M   'P 1'
#
loop_
_entity.id
_entity.type
_entity.pdbx_description
1 polymer ?
#
loop_
_entity_poly.entity_id
_entity_poly.type
_entity_poly.pdbx_seq_one_letter_code
_entity_poly.pdbx_strand_id
1 'polypeptide(L)'
;MYGKHAVFAAINNNNRNIEKIYCLEKTFLEFKNKLHNFNAEIVSADFINKKIGTDQPHQGILALVHSVFLNNINELDFTKHIDRVVILDQITDSQNIGAIIRSAAAFGITKLILPADNTPEENATIAKAASGSLELVQIVKVTNIKTTIEILKRKDFWIAGLDLDGKDNLLSLAEFNKIAIIIRSEGKGMRRLTTESCDFLIKIPISSKVESLNASNAASIIFHAINLL
;
A
#
# COMPACT_ATOMS: atom_id res chain seq x y z
N MET A 1 2.14 6.29 -14.05
CA MET A 1 2.41 4.85 -13.77
C MET A 1 2.77 4.11 -15.05
N TYR A 2 3.53 3.00 -15.00
CA TYR A 2 3.94 2.24 -16.20
C TYR A 2 3.89 0.72 -16.00
N GLY A 3 3.93 -0.03 -17.10
CA GLY A 3 3.86 -1.49 -17.09
C GLY A 3 2.44 -2.04 -17.23
N LYS A 4 2.28 -3.19 -17.88
CA LYS A 4 0.99 -3.77 -18.24
C LYS A 4 0.09 -3.99 -17.01
N HIS A 5 0.62 -4.56 -15.93
CA HIS A 5 -0.16 -4.84 -14.71
C HIS A 5 -0.73 -3.57 -14.06
N ALA A 6 0.12 -2.54 -13.85
CA ALA A 6 -0.31 -1.30 -13.21
C ALA A 6 -1.32 -0.55 -14.08
N VAL A 7 -1.03 -0.39 -15.37
CA VAL A 7 -1.90 0.37 -16.28
C VAL A 7 -3.24 -0.34 -16.52
N PHE A 8 -3.25 -1.66 -16.68
CA PHE A 8 -4.52 -2.38 -16.88
C PHE A 8 -5.35 -2.48 -15.60
N ALA A 9 -4.73 -2.56 -14.42
CA ALA A 9 -5.47 -2.44 -13.17
C ALA A 9 -6.14 -1.07 -13.07
N ALA A 10 -5.41 0.01 -13.41
CA ALA A 10 -5.95 1.36 -13.42
C ALA A 10 -7.13 1.52 -14.39
N ILE A 11 -7.03 0.95 -15.60
CA ILE A 11 -8.13 0.93 -16.59
C ILE A 11 -9.39 0.26 -16.04
N ASN A 12 -9.24 -0.77 -15.21
CA ASN A 12 -10.36 -1.52 -14.63
C ASN A 12 -10.91 -0.88 -13.33
N ASN A 13 -10.30 0.19 -12.84
CA ASN A 13 -10.73 0.88 -11.63
C ASN A 13 -11.57 2.11 -11.97
N ASN A 14 -12.88 2.04 -11.71
CA ASN A 14 -13.81 3.15 -12.00
C ASN A 14 -13.53 4.43 -11.21
N ASN A 15 -12.80 4.35 -10.09
CA ASN A 15 -12.41 5.51 -9.29
C ASN A 15 -11.10 6.15 -9.80
N ARG A 16 -10.42 5.52 -10.75
CA ARG A 16 -9.14 6.01 -11.28
C ARG A 16 -9.38 6.95 -12.45
N ASN A 17 -8.91 8.19 -12.31
CA ASN A 17 -8.87 9.14 -13.42
C ASN A 17 -7.57 8.96 -14.22
N ILE A 18 -7.72 8.51 -15.47
CA ILE A 18 -6.63 8.36 -16.45
C ILE A 18 -6.74 9.50 -17.45
N GLU A 19 -5.76 10.41 -17.44
CA GLU A 19 -5.70 11.55 -18.36
C GLU A 19 -5.30 11.11 -19.77
N LYS A 20 -4.27 10.25 -19.85
CA LYS A 20 -3.70 9.83 -21.13
C LYS A 20 -2.93 8.53 -21.02
N ILE A 21 -2.99 7.72 -22.07
CA ILE A 21 -2.20 6.50 -22.19
C ILE A 21 -1.23 6.66 -23.37
N TYR A 22 0.04 6.34 -23.14
CA TYR A 22 1.06 6.22 -24.17
C TYR A 22 1.44 4.76 -24.32
N CYS A 23 1.48 4.26 -25.54
CA CYS A 23 1.84 2.87 -25.80
C CYS A 23 2.61 2.69 -27.10
N LEU A 24 3.38 1.62 -27.20
CA LEU A 24 4.00 1.22 -28.46
C LEU A 24 2.92 0.69 -29.40
N GLU A 25 3.13 0.82 -30.70
CA GLU A 25 2.18 0.34 -31.72
C GLU A 25 1.79 -1.13 -31.51
N LYS A 26 2.78 -2.00 -31.27
CA LYS A 26 2.55 -3.42 -30.97
C LYS A 26 1.61 -3.60 -29.77
N THR A 27 1.80 -2.82 -28.70
CA THR A 27 0.96 -2.90 -27.50
C THR A 27 -0.44 -2.36 -27.74
N PHE A 28 -0.57 -1.29 -28.53
CA PHE A 28 -1.87 -0.75 -28.93
C PHE A 28 -2.69 -1.77 -29.72
N LEU A 29 -2.06 -2.42 -30.71
CA LEU A 29 -2.70 -3.45 -31.53
C LEU A 29 -3.08 -4.68 -30.70
N GLU A 30 -2.20 -5.14 -29.81
CA GLU A 30 -2.42 -6.28 -28.90
C GLU A 30 -3.62 -6.05 -27.95
N PHE A 31 -3.80 -4.82 -27.45
CA PHE A 31 -4.82 -4.49 -26.45
C PHE A 31 -5.86 -3.47 -26.91
N LYS A 32 -6.14 -3.40 -28.22
CA LYS A 32 -7.07 -2.43 -28.81
C LYS A 32 -8.41 -2.38 -28.08
N ASN A 33 -8.98 -3.54 -27.74
CA ASN A 33 -10.26 -3.64 -27.03
C ASN A 33 -10.22 -3.12 -25.59
N LYS A 34 -9.05 -3.02 -24.95
CA LYS A 34 -8.94 -2.39 -23.61
C LYS A 34 -8.67 -0.90 -23.69
N LEU A 35 -8.00 -0.46 -24.76
CA LEU A 35 -7.52 0.92 -24.91
C LEU A 35 -8.49 1.83 -25.70
N HIS A 36 -9.42 1.26 -26.49
CA HIS A 36 -10.30 2.04 -27.38
C HIS A 36 -11.17 3.10 -26.70
N ASN A 37 -11.49 2.92 -25.41
CA ASN A 37 -12.29 3.88 -24.64
C ASN A 37 -11.46 4.96 -23.94
N PHE A 38 -10.14 4.94 -24.11
CA PHE A 38 -9.22 5.88 -23.48
C PHE A 38 -8.50 6.73 -24.52
N ASN A 39 -8.03 7.90 -24.11
CA ASN A 39 -7.14 8.74 -24.91
C ASN A 39 -5.75 8.08 -24.99
N ALA A 40 -5.60 7.14 -25.94
CA ALA A 40 -4.38 6.38 -26.15
C ALA A 40 -3.61 6.88 -27.39
N GLU A 41 -2.33 7.21 -27.19
CA GLU A 41 -1.42 7.66 -28.23
C GLU A 41 -0.32 6.62 -28.47
N ILE A 42 -0.06 6.32 -29.75
CA ILE A 42 1.05 5.46 -30.16
C ILE A 42 2.34 6.31 -30.18
N VAL A 43 3.36 5.86 -29.45
CA VAL A 43 4.66 6.56 -29.32
C VAL A 43 5.84 5.60 -29.48
N SER A 44 7.05 6.13 -29.60
CA SER A 44 8.29 5.35 -29.60
C SER A 44 8.70 4.90 -28.19
N ALA A 45 9.57 3.90 -28.11
CA ALA A 45 10.16 3.46 -26.84
C ALA A 45 10.97 4.59 -26.18
N ASP A 46 11.72 5.37 -26.97
CA ASP A 46 12.49 6.50 -26.48
C ASP A 46 11.63 7.57 -25.82
N PHE A 47 10.43 7.81 -26.32
CA PHE A 47 9.48 8.73 -25.67
C PHE A 47 9.14 8.27 -24.25
N ILE A 48 8.82 6.98 -24.09
CA ILE A 48 8.48 6.39 -22.78
C ILE A 48 9.71 6.42 -21.87
N ASN A 49 10.88 5.99 -22.34
CA ASN A 49 12.12 5.98 -21.58
C ASN A 49 12.52 7.37 -21.07
N LYS A 50 12.35 8.42 -21.89
CA LYS A 50 12.58 9.81 -21.46
C LYS A 50 11.67 10.25 -20.31
N LYS A 51 10.47 9.66 -20.16
CA LYS A 51 9.50 10.02 -19.12
C LYS A 51 9.72 9.31 -17.79
N ILE A 52 10.23 8.08 -17.81
CA ILE A 52 10.32 7.23 -16.60
C ILE A 52 11.75 6.83 -16.22
N GLY A 53 12.73 7.16 -17.06
CA GLY A 53 14.11 6.69 -16.94
C GLY A 53 14.42 5.53 -17.88
N THR A 54 15.70 5.38 -18.21
CA THR A 54 16.21 4.26 -19.01
C THR A 54 16.13 2.95 -18.21
N ASP A 55 16.05 1.82 -18.93
CA ASP A 55 16.04 0.46 -18.38
C ASP A 55 14.88 0.11 -17.43
N GLN A 56 13.85 0.96 -17.36
CA GLN A 56 12.63 0.63 -16.63
C GLN A 56 11.76 -0.34 -17.46
N PRO A 57 11.28 -1.46 -16.89
CA PRO A 57 10.46 -2.43 -17.61
C PRO A 57 9.03 -1.93 -17.79
N HIS A 58 8.84 -0.97 -18.71
CA HIS A 58 7.56 -0.34 -19.06
C HIS A 58 6.65 -1.23 -19.90
N GLN A 59 7.18 -2.30 -20.49
CA GLN A 59 6.39 -3.29 -21.25
C GLN A 59 5.53 -2.67 -22.37
N GLY A 60 6.03 -1.57 -22.93
CA GLY A 60 5.39 -0.82 -24.02
C GLY A 60 4.19 0.04 -23.63
N ILE A 61 3.96 0.33 -22.35
CA ILE A 61 2.80 1.14 -21.90
C ILE A 61 3.11 2.04 -20.69
N LEU A 62 2.56 3.26 -20.72
CA LEU A 62 2.63 4.30 -19.71
C LEU A 62 1.26 4.98 -19.61
N ALA A 63 0.82 5.32 -18.40
CA ALA A 63 -0.39 6.12 -18.20
C ALA A 63 -0.11 7.32 -17.28
N LEU A 64 -0.62 8.48 -17.69
CA LEU A 64 -0.77 9.66 -16.85
C LEU A 64 -2.09 9.55 -16.10
N VAL A 65 -2.01 9.62 -14.77
CA VAL A 65 -3.13 9.36 -13.88
C VAL A 65 -3.12 10.36 -12.73
N HIS A 66 -4.29 10.64 -12.19
CA HIS A 66 -4.41 11.33 -10.91
C HIS A 66 -4.24 10.33 -9.77
N SER A 67 -3.68 10.79 -8.64
CA SER A 67 -3.53 9.98 -7.42
C SER A 67 -4.89 9.48 -6.90
N VAL A 68 -4.93 8.25 -6.37
CA VAL A 68 -6.08 7.73 -5.59
C VAL A 68 -5.86 7.84 -4.08
N PHE A 69 -4.73 8.40 -3.64
CA PHE A 69 -4.50 8.61 -2.22
C PHE A 69 -5.52 9.63 -1.70
N LEU A 70 -6.24 9.23 -0.66
CA LEU A 70 -7.21 10.06 0.04
C LEU A 70 -6.47 10.92 1.07
N ASN A 71 -7.09 12.02 1.48
CA ASN A 71 -6.51 12.94 2.46
C ASN A 71 -7.32 13.02 3.76
N ASN A 72 -8.47 12.33 3.83
CA ASN A 72 -9.30 12.29 5.02
C ASN A 72 -9.70 10.84 5.36
N ILE A 73 -9.37 10.41 6.58
CA ILE A 73 -9.69 9.06 7.07
C ILE A 73 -11.18 8.77 7.08
N ASN A 74 -12.03 9.80 7.17
CA ASN A 74 -13.48 9.62 7.14
C ASN A 74 -14.01 9.21 5.75
N GLU A 75 -13.18 9.28 4.71
CA GLU A 75 -13.49 8.73 3.38
C GLU A 75 -13.36 7.20 3.32
N LEU A 76 -12.73 6.57 4.31
CA LEU A 76 -12.64 5.12 4.41
C LEU A 76 -13.93 4.51 5.01
N ASP A 77 -14.35 3.37 4.45
CA ASP A 77 -15.52 2.63 4.92
C ASP A 77 -15.15 1.65 6.06
N PHE A 78 -15.62 1.92 7.28
CA PHE A 78 -15.39 1.07 8.46
C PHE A 78 -16.63 0.29 8.91
N THR A 79 -17.63 0.13 8.02
CA THR A 79 -18.90 -0.54 8.35
C THR A 79 -18.81 -2.06 8.40
N LYS A 80 -17.78 -2.66 7.78
CA LYS A 80 -17.55 -4.11 7.80
C LYS A 80 -17.41 -4.63 9.24
N HIS A 81 -18.06 -5.75 9.55
CA HIS A 81 -17.92 -6.40 10.86
C HIS A 81 -16.49 -6.91 11.07
N ILE A 82 -15.94 -7.59 10.06
CA ILE A 82 -14.55 -8.02 10.02
C ILE A 82 -13.76 -7.03 9.17
N ASP A 83 -12.76 -6.39 9.76
CA ASP A 83 -11.96 -5.37 9.08
C ASP A 83 -10.51 -5.36 9.56
N ARG A 84 -9.61 -5.05 8.62
CA ARG A 84 -8.16 -5.03 8.83
C ARG A 84 -7.62 -3.72 8.26
N VAL A 85 -6.95 -2.93 9.10
CA VAL A 85 -6.33 -1.67 8.72
C VAL A 85 -4.84 -1.74 8.99
N VAL A 86 -4.02 -1.17 8.11
CA VAL A 86 -2.57 -1.10 8.32
C VAL A 86 -2.15 0.36 8.38
N ILE A 87 -1.41 0.72 9.42
CA ILE A 87 -0.81 2.03 9.59
C ILE A 87 0.69 1.88 9.36
N LEU A 88 1.23 2.55 8.35
CA LEU A 88 2.67 2.56 8.08
C LEU A 88 3.28 3.82 8.70
N ASP A 89 4.01 3.66 9.80
CA ASP A 89 4.70 4.78 10.46
C ASP A 89 6.10 4.96 9.85
N GLN A 90 6.33 6.12 9.21
CA GLN A 90 7.64 6.52 8.67
C GLN A 90 8.27 5.56 7.65
N ILE A 91 7.46 4.86 6.86
CA ILE A 91 7.96 4.18 5.65
C ILE A 91 8.14 5.23 4.55
N THR A 92 9.39 5.53 4.23
CA THR A 92 9.77 6.57 3.24
C THR A 92 10.10 6.00 1.87
N ASP A 93 10.47 4.72 1.78
CA ASP A 93 10.83 4.08 0.53
C ASP A 93 9.60 3.67 -0.29
N SER A 94 9.51 4.18 -1.52
CA SER A 94 8.42 3.90 -2.45
C SER A 94 8.35 2.42 -2.84
N GLN A 95 9.48 1.72 -2.91
CA GLN A 95 9.49 0.30 -3.26
C GLN A 95 8.90 -0.55 -2.13
N ASN A 96 9.29 -0.28 -0.87
CA ASN A 96 8.67 -0.89 0.31
C ASN A 96 7.17 -0.61 0.38
N ILE A 97 6.72 0.64 0.18
CA ILE A 97 5.28 0.97 0.20
C ILE A 97 4.53 0.15 -0.87
N GLY A 98 5.03 0.11 -2.11
CA GLY A 98 4.40 -0.68 -3.17
C GLY A 98 4.37 -2.18 -2.86
N ALA A 99 5.44 -2.74 -2.29
CA ALA A 99 5.49 -4.14 -1.87
C ALA A 99 4.49 -4.47 -0.74
N ILE A 100 4.32 -3.54 0.22
CA ILE A 100 3.32 -3.66 1.28
C ILE A 100 1.91 -3.59 0.71
N ILE A 101 1.61 -2.64 -0.19
CA ILE A 101 0.32 -2.55 -0.88
C ILE A 101 -0.01 -3.87 -1.60
N ARG A 102 0.96 -4.44 -2.31
CA ARG A 102 0.80 -5.72 -2.99
C ARG A 102 0.48 -6.86 -2.03
N SER A 103 1.21 -6.93 -0.91
CA SER A 103 0.98 -7.96 0.12
C SER A 103 -0.39 -7.77 0.78
N ALA A 104 -0.77 -6.53 1.09
CA ALA A 104 -2.06 -6.21 1.69
C ALA A 104 -3.21 -6.71 0.81
N ALA A 105 -3.20 -6.35 -0.48
CA ALA A 105 -4.21 -6.82 -1.42
C ALA A 105 -4.24 -8.36 -1.54
N ALA A 106 -3.08 -9.02 -1.56
CA ALA A 106 -2.98 -10.47 -1.66
C ALA A 106 -3.60 -11.21 -0.45
N PHE A 107 -3.57 -10.58 0.73
CA PHE A 107 -4.16 -11.12 1.96
C PHE A 107 -5.50 -10.43 2.34
N GLY A 108 -6.19 -9.81 1.38
CA GLY A 108 -7.52 -9.23 1.59
C GLY A 108 -7.58 -7.97 2.46
N ILE A 109 -6.44 -7.37 2.80
CA ILE A 109 -6.36 -6.09 3.51
C ILE A 109 -6.54 -4.97 2.49
N THR A 110 -7.59 -4.18 2.68
CA THR A 110 -8.04 -3.18 1.69
C THR A 110 -7.86 -1.73 2.15
N LYS A 111 -7.23 -1.50 3.32
CA LYS A 111 -7.07 -0.17 3.91
C LYS A 111 -5.68 0.06 4.49
N LEU A 112 -4.99 1.05 3.94
CA LEU A 112 -3.68 1.50 4.40
C LEU A 112 -3.73 2.98 4.80
N ILE A 113 -3.04 3.31 5.88
CA ILE A 113 -2.92 4.65 6.44
C ILE A 113 -1.44 5.02 6.46
N LEU A 114 -1.12 6.19 5.92
CA LEU A 114 0.23 6.75 5.81
C LEU A 114 0.27 8.12 6.48
N PRO A 115 1.37 8.55 7.12
CA PRO A 115 1.51 9.94 7.52
C PRO A 115 1.59 10.85 6.28
N ALA A 116 1.08 12.08 6.41
CA ALA A 116 1.16 13.08 5.35
C ALA A 116 2.62 13.49 5.08
N ASP A 117 3.36 13.69 6.17
CA ASP A 117 4.77 14.07 6.17
C ASP A 117 5.67 12.84 6.08
N ASN A 118 6.81 12.99 5.40
CA ASN A 118 7.84 11.95 5.28
C ASN A 118 7.35 10.63 4.66
N THR A 119 6.26 10.67 3.89
CA THR A 119 5.84 9.57 3.00
C THR A 119 5.69 10.10 1.58
N PRO A 120 6.28 9.42 0.58
CA PRO A 120 6.14 9.80 -0.82
C PRO A 120 4.68 9.91 -1.25
N GLU A 121 4.40 10.84 -2.16
CA GLU A 121 3.16 10.83 -2.93
C GLU A 121 3.08 9.59 -3.83
N GLU A 122 1.88 9.27 -4.30
CA GLU A 122 1.67 8.25 -5.33
C GLU A 122 2.61 8.54 -6.52
N ASN A 123 3.43 7.56 -6.87
CA ASN A 123 4.40 7.70 -7.94
C ASN A 123 4.57 6.40 -8.72
N ALA A 124 5.33 6.47 -9.81
CA ALA A 124 5.52 5.33 -10.70
C ALA A 124 6.21 4.13 -10.03
N THR A 125 7.11 4.37 -9.06
CA THR A 125 7.79 3.31 -8.30
C THR A 125 6.82 2.56 -7.41
N ILE A 126 5.96 3.28 -6.67
CA ILE A 126 4.90 2.65 -5.85
C ILE A 126 3.98 1.81 -6.74
N ALA A 127 3.45 2.40 -7.82
CA ALA A 127 2.55 1.71 -8.74
C ALA A 127 3.18 0.46 -9.37
N LYS A 128 4.48 0.54 -9.73
CA LYS A 128 5.22 -0.57 -10.32
C LYS A 128 5.42 -1.71 -9.31
N ALA A 129 5.87 -1.39 -8.10
CA ALA A 129 6.09 -2.38 -7.03
C ALA A 129 4.77 -3.02 -6.57
N ALA A 130 3.68 -2.25 -6.52
CA ALA A 130 2.34 -2.75 -6.20
C ALA A 130 1.76 -3.69 -7.27
N SER A 131 2.26 -3.63 -8.51
CA SER A 131 1.87 -4.50 -9.62
C SER A 131 0.36 -4.56 -9.86
N GLY A 132 -0.31 -3.40 -9.86
CA GLY A 132 -1.76 -3.27 -10.03
C GLY A 132 -2.57 -3.31 -8.73
N SER A 133 -1.98 -3.80 -7.64
CA SER A 133 -2.63 -3.85 -6.32
C SER A 133 -2.91 -2.46 -5.71
N LEU A 134 -2.25 -1.43 -6.23
CA LEU A 134 -2.51 -0.03 -5.88
C LEU A 134 -3.98 0.36 -6.10
N GLU A 135 -4.65 -0.27 -7.07
CA GLU A 135 -6.05 -0.01 -7.39
C GLU A 135 -7.04 -0.77 -6.49
N LEU A 136 -6.55 -1.71 -5.68
CA LEU A 136 -7.37 -2.60 -4.85
C LEU A 136 -7.40 -2.18 -3.37
N VAL A 137 -6.57 -1.21 -2.99
CA VAL A 137 -6.35 -0.80 -1.60
C VAL A 137 -6.63 0.68 -1.48
N GLN A 138 -7.55 1.04 -0.58
CA GLN A 138 -7.78 2.43 -0.21
C GLN A 138 -6.64 2.91 0.68
N ILE A 139 -5.94 3.96 0.23
CA ILE A 139 -4.79 4.52 0.93
C ILE A 139 -5.15 5.94 1.33
N VAL A 140 -5.00 6.27 2.61
CA VAL A 140 -5.23 7.61 3.13
C VAL A 140 -3.97 8.18 3.78
N LYS A 141 -3.66 9.43 3.46
CA LYS A 141 -2.63 10.21 4.14
C LYS A 141 -3.26 10.99 5.30
N VAL A 142 -2.66 10.88 6.50
CA VAL A 142 -3.14 11.51 7.73
C VAL A 142 -2.05 12.36 8.38
N THR A 143 -2.40 13.47 9.01
CA THR A 143 -1.43 14.37 9.64
C THR A 143 -0.88 13.81 10.97
N ASN A 144 -1.69 13.07 11.72
CA ASN A 144 -1.33 12.57 13.04
C ASN A 144 -1.78 11.13 13.27
N ILE A 145 -0.83 10.22 13.48
CA ILE A 145 -1.09 8.80 13.73
C ILE A 145 -1.82 8.59 15.06
N LYS A 146 -1.50 9.33 16.12
CA LYS A 146 -2.18 9.20 17.42
C LYS A 146 -3.67 9.54 17.31
N THR A 147 -3.99 10.68 16.68
CA THR A 147 -5.39 11.07 16.45
C THR A 147 -6.11 10.05 15.56
N THR A 148 -5.40 9.48 14.59
CA THR A 148 -5.93 8.42 13.73
C THR A 148 -6.25 7.15 14.52
N ILE A 149 -5.37 6.74 15.45
CA ILE A 149 -5.61 5.64 16.38
C ILE A 149 -6.87 5.90 17.22
N GLU A 150 -7.04 7.11 17.76
CA GLU A 150 -8.23 7.47 18.54
C GLU A 150 -9.53 7.38 17.70
N ILE A 151 -9.48 7.76 16.42
CA ILE A 151 -10.61 7.59 15.49
C ILE A 151 -10.94 6.11 15.29
N LEU A 152 -9.92 5.27 15.09
CA LEU A 152 -10.10 3.83 14.89
C LEU A 152 -10.65 3.14 16.15
N LYS A 153 -10.17 3.50 17.35
CA LYS A 153 -10.72 2.99 18.61
C LYS A 153 -12.20 3.34 18.78
N ARG A 154 -12.62 4.55 18.41
CA ARG A 154 -14.05 4.95 18.39
C ARG A 154 -14.89 4.18 17.36
N LYS A 155 -14.25 3.43 16.46
CA LYS A 155 -14.86 2.55 15.46
C LYS A 155 -14.66 1.06 15.79
N ASP A 156 -14.37 0.77 17.06
CA ASP A 156 -14.19 -0.57 17.63
C ASP A 156 -12.99 -1.35 17.11
N PHE A 157 -11.96 -0.68 16.61
CA PHE A 157 -10.70 -1.33 16.25
C PHE A 157 -9.81 -1.50 17.46
N TRP A 158 -9.30 -2.73 17.62
CA TRP A 158 -8.12 -3.01 18.42
C TRP A 158 -6.86 -2.56 17.70
N ILE A 159 -5.87 -2.08 18.45
CA ILE A 159 -4.64 -1.51 17.90
C ILE A 159 -3.45 -2.37 18.31
N ALA A 160 -2.81 -3.03 17.35
CA ALA A 160 -1.59 -3.77 17.58
C ALA A 160 -0.40 -3.05 16.94
N GLY A 161 0.67 -2.87 17.70
CA GLY A 161 1.93 -2.33 17.18
C GLY A 161 3.00 -3.41 17.07
N LEU A 162 3.71 -3.45 15.94
CA LEU A 162 4.88 -4.30 15.79
C LEU A 162 6.09 -3.67 16.52
N ASP A 163 6.60 -4.37 17.54
CA ASP A 163 7.76 -3.97 18.31
C ASP A 163 8.70 -5.16 18.58
N LEU A 164 10.01 -4.89 18.72
CA LEU A 164 11.00 -5.92 19.04
C LEU A 164 10.84 -6.44 20.47
N ASP A 165 10.25 -5.63 21.36
CA ASP A 165 9.96 -5.98 22.74
C ASP A 165 8.50 -6.38 22.97
N GLY A 166 7.75 -6.60 21.88
CA GLY A 166 6.39 -7.11 21.92
C GLY A 166 6.30 -8.46 22.61
N LYS A 167 5.30 -8.60 23.48
CA LYS A 167 5.07 -9.80 24.31
C LYS A 167 3.83 -10.58 23.88
N ASP A 168 2.93 -9.94 23.14
CA ASP A 168 1.68 -10.54 22.70
C ASP A 168 1.91 -11.46 21.49
N ASN A 169 1.14 -12.54 21.42
CA ASN A 169 1.23 -13.50 20.32
C ASN A 169 0.61 -12.92 19.05
N LEU A 170 1.35 -12.91 17.95
CA LEU A 170 0.85 -12.48 16.64
C LEU A 170 -0.42 -13.24 16.22
N LEU A 171 -0.53 -14.53 16.57
CA LEU A 171 -1.65 -15.37 16.15
C LEU A 171 -2.97 -15.04 16.87
N SER A 172 -2.92 -14.53 18.11
CA SER A 172 -4.15 -14.15 18.82
C SER A 172 -4.81 -12.93 18.17
N LEU A 173 -4.10 -12.18 17.33
CA LEU A 173 -4.68 -11.06 16.61
C LEU A 173 -5.78 -11.46 15.62
N ALA A 174 -5.77 -12.71 15.14
CA ALA A 174 -6.79 -13.22 14.24
C ALA A 174 -8.18 -13.33 14.90
N GLU A 175 -8.24 -13.41 16.23
CA GLU A 175 -9.48 -13.54 17.00
C GLU A 175 -10.31 -12.24 17.01
N PHE A 176 -9.68 -11.10 16.72
CA PHE A 176 -10.37 -9.81 16.69
C PHE A 176 -11.05 -9.57 15.34
N ASN A 177 -12.33 -9.19 15.39
CA ASN A 177 -13.08 -8.84 14.19
C ASN A 177 -12.53 -7.58 13.53
N LYS A 178 -12.19 -6.55 14.31
CA LYS A 178 -11.60 -5.30 13.81
C LYS A 178 -10.25 -5.06 14.44
N ILE A 179 -9.21 -5.03 13.62
CA ILE A 179 -7.85 -4.75 14.10
C ILE A 179 -7.11 -3.81 13.14
N ALA A 180 -6.41 -2.84 13.72
CA ALA A 180 -5.46 -1.99 13.04
C ALA A 180 -4.03 -2.33 13.47
N ILE A 181 -3.12 -2.45 12.52
CA ILE A 181 -1.75 -2.88 12.77
C ILE A 181 -0.79 -1.78 12.37
N ILE A 182 0.10 -1.43 13.29
CA ILE A 182 1.14 -0.42 13.07
C ILE A 182 2.44 -1.11 12.69
N ILE A 183 2.96 -0.77 11.53
CA ILE A 183 4.25 -1.25 11.01
C ILE A 183 5.14 -0.03 10.80
N ARG A 184 6.37 -0.11 11.29
CA ARG A 184 7.34 1.00 11.20
C ARG A 184 8.57 0.60 10.39
N SER A 185 9.28 1.62 9.91
CA SER A 185 10.63 1.47 9.35
C SER A 185 11.58 0.76 10.30
N GLU A 186 12.56 0.06 9.73
CA GLU A 186 13.61 -0.65 10.46
C GLU A 186 14.37 0.25 11.47
N GLY A 187 14.87 -0.36 12.54
CA GLY A 187 15.92 0.18 13.41
C GLY A 187 15.52 1.11 14.57
N LYS A 188 14.44 1.91 14.50
CA LYS A 188 14.17 2.95 15.51
C LYS A 188 13.10 2.62 16.58
N GLY A 189 12.59 1.38 16.65
CA GLY A 189 11.45 1.01 17.51
C GLY A 189 10.20 1.86 17.24
N MET A 190 9.03 1.64 17.86
CA MET A 190 7.91 2.59 17.72
C MET A 190 8.12 3.87 18.55
N ARG A 191 7.44 4.96 18.17
CA ARG A 191 7.46 6.21 18.96
C ARG A 191 6.69 5.98 20.25
N ARG A 192 7.20 6.47 21.39
CA ARG A 192 6.59 6.27 22.72
C ARG A 192 5.08 6.52 22.74
N LEU A 193 4.61 7.65 22.21
CA LEU A 193 3.18 7.98 22.19
C LEU A 193 2.35 7.03 21.32
N THR A 194 2.92 6.50 20.24
CA THR A 194 2.27 5.48 19.42
C THR A 194 2.17 4.17 20.19
N THR A 195 3.27 3.73 20.82
CA THR A 195 3.33 2.54 21.68
C THR A 195 2.33 2.60 22.83
N GLU A 196 2.25 3.73 23.54
CA GLU A 196 1.28 3.97 24.63
C GLU A 196 -0.19 3.96 24.15
N SER A 197 -0.43 4.14 22.85
CA SER A 197 -1.77 4.13 22.27
C SER A 197 -2.18 2.74 21.75
N CYS A 198 -1.25 1.80 21.63
CA CYS A 198 -1.52 0.43 21.24
C CYS A 198 -2.22 -0.34 22.37
N ASP A 199 -3.14 -1.22 22.03
CA ASP A 199 -3.72 -2.19 22.96
C ASP A 199 -2.82 -3.42 23.12
N PHE A 200 -2.07 -3.76 22.06
CA PHE A 200 -1.15 -4.89 22.02
C PHE A 200 0.20 -4.50 21.43
N LEU A 201 1.27 -5.12 21.93
CA LEU A 201 2.59 -5.04 21.31
C LEU A 201 3.02 -6.44 20.90
N ILE A 202 3.08 -6.65 19.60
CA ILE A 202 3.41 -7.95 19.00
C ILE A 202 4.84 -7.96 18.46
N LYS A 203 5.42 -9.15 18.43
CA LYS A 203 6.74 -9.40 17.86
C LYS A 203 6.68 -10.52 16.83
N ILE A 204 7.44 -10.37 15.75
CA ILE A 204 7.74 -11.49 14.84
C ILE A 204 8.97 -12.21 15.39
N PRO A 205 8.87 -13.49 15.79
CA PRO A 205 10.04 -14.25 16.24
C PRO A 205 11.05 -14.39 15.09
N ILE A 206 12.27 -13.89 15.30
CA ILE A 206 13.38 -14.01 14.36
C ILE A 206 14.64 -14.49 15.08
N SER A 207 15.61 -14.98 14.31
CA SER A 207 16.92 -15.37 14.83
C SER A 207 17.63 -14.18 15.48
N SER A 208 18.27 -14.39 16.62
CA SER A 208 19.08 -13.38 17.33
C SER A 208 20.30 -12.89 16.54
N LYS A 209 20.61 -13.51 15.39
CA LYS A 209 21.69 -13.10 14.48
C LYS A 209 21.32 -11.89 13.61
N VAL A 210 20.05 -11.48 13.60
CA VAL A 210 19.55 -10.38 12.77
C VAL A 210 18.75 -9.44 13.66
N GLU A 211 19.00 -8.13 13.56
CA GLU A 211 18.37 -7.12 14.44
C GLU A 211 16.90 -6.88 14.09
N SER A 212 16.56 -6.84 12.80
CA SER A 212 15.20 -6.57 12.33
C SER A 212 14.95 -7.14 10.94
N LEU A 213 13.68 -7.27 10.57
CA LEU A 213 13.24 -7.61 9.24
C LEU A 213 12.97 -6.36 8.42
N ASN A 214 13.10 -6.48 7.11
CA ASN A 214 12.60 -5.44 6.24
C ASN A 214 11.09 -5.20 6.44
N ALA A 215 10.69 -3.93 6.47
CA ALA A 215 9.32 -3.54 6.80
C ALA A 215 8.29 -4.20 5.86
N SER A 216 8.61 -4.36 4.57
CA SER A 216 7.71 -5.04 3.63
C SER A 216 7.61 -6.53 3.89
N ASN A 217 8.71 -7.20 4.27
CA ASN A 217 8.69 -8.61 4.66
C ASN A 217 7.93 -8.84 5.97
N ALA A 218 8.18 -7.99 6.98
CA ALA A 218 7.45 -8.03 8.24
C ALA A 218 5.94 -7.86 8.00
N ALA A 219 5.55 -6.91 7.13
CA ALA A 219 4.16 -6.72 6.72
C ALA A 219 3.57 -7.99 6.10
N SER A 220 4.24 -8.61 5.13
CA SER A 220 3.74 -9.86 4.52
C SER A 220 3.52 -10.98 5.53
N ILE A 221 4.44 -11.15 6.50
CA ILE A 221 4.33 -12.18 7.56
C ILE A 221 3.11 -11.90 8.44
N ILE A 222 2.94 -10.64 8.88
CA ILE A 222 1.80 -10.25 9.72
C ILE A 222 0.50 -10.43 8.96
N PHE A 223 0.45 -9.97 7.71
CA PHE A 223 -0.76 -10.05 6.90
C PHE A 223 -1.19 -11.50 6.71
N HIS A 224 -0.25 -12.41 6.45
CA HIS A 224 -0.54 -13.84 6.40
C HIS A 224 -1.09 -14.38 7.73
N ALA A 225 -0.49 -13.99 8.86
CA ALA A 225 -0.86 -14.49 10.19
C ALA A 225 -2.24 -14.02 10.68
N ILE A 226 -2.69 -12.83 10.26
CA ILE A 226 -3.98 -12.24 10.67
C ILE A 226 -5.08 -12.42 9.62
N ASN A 227 -4.72 -12.98 8.46
CA ASN A 227 -5.64 -13.19 7.37
C ASN A 227 -6.71 -14.19 7.78
N LEU A 228 -7.90 -14.00 7.22
CA LEU A 228 -9.07 -14.85 7.45
C LEU A 228 -9.50 -15.59 6.18
N LEU A 229 -8.70 -15.52 5.09
CA LEU A 229 -8.89 -16.34 3.88
C LEU A 229 -8.28 -17.73 4.06
#